data_AF-A0A366ZFN1-F1
#
_entry.id   AF-A0A366ZFN1-F1
#
_cell.length_a   1.000
_cell.length_b   1.000
_cell.length_c   1.000
_cell.angle_alpha   90.00
_cell.angle_beta   90.00
_cell.angle_gamma   90.00
#
_symmetry.space_group_name_H-M   'P 1'
#
loop_
_entity.id
_entity.type
_entity.pdbx_description
1 polymer ?
#
loop_
_entity_poly.entity_id
_entity_poly.type
_entity_poly.pdbx_seq_one_letter_code
_entity_poly.pdbx_strand_id
1 'polypeptide(L)'
;MTRYLTTQQVVLLNAVVTGAQGGVRDLGLVDAAVGRAQSGFGDVETFPTLLSKAAALLHGLSSTQGFQDGNKRTAWAAAEVFLELNSVPMLEDIAPVVAEAFVLAVAKDLLSLPRAEEWLELHVEPEGGRLDYAHLIYRVEWHGGAQPWHGQFVGLSGINQAELPATEVLNVVLRLLRSPRDVGRSRTIEIDLLSDGPVPTAAIRDEGGVIRFDIAPPATGHPYHRRGVQAITVRQELTLDAWDEGRSWVRVRVAGREVARLPLVITSMPMVAPDSAEALID
;
A
#
# COMPACT_ATOMS: atom_id res chain seq x y z
N MET A 1 21.88 10.36 -2.83
CA MET A 1 22.93 9.67 -3.61
C MET A 1 22.54 8.20 -3.69
N THR A 2 22.52 7.61 -4.89
CA THR A 2 22.15 6.21 -5.10
C THR A 2 23.25 5.28 -4.55
N ARG A 3 22.85 4.25 -3.79
CA ARG A 3 23.74 3.24 -3.22
C ARG A 3 23.67 1.98 -4.09
N TYR A 4 24.80 1.55 -4.62
CA TYR A 4 24.89 0.37 -5.48
C TYR A 4 25.45 -0.83 -4.74
N LEU A 5 25.03 -2.02 -5.16
CA LEU A 5 25.67 -3.27 -4.75
C LEU A 5 27.04 -3.37 -5.41
N THR A 6 28.04 -3.84 -4.67
CA THR A 6 29.34 -4.21 -5.25
C THR A 6 29.29 -5.62 -5.81
N THR A 7 30.16 -5.93 -6.77
CA THR A 7 30.31 -7.28 -7.33
C THR A 7 30.55 -8.32 -6.23
N GLN A 8 31.36 -7.99 -5.22
CA GLN A 8 31.57 -8.86 -4.05
C GLN A 8 30.29 -9.12 -3.25
N GLN A 9 29.45 -8.09 -3.04
CA GLN A 9 28.16 -8.27 -2.35
C GLN A 9 27.22 -9.17 -3.15
N VAL A 10 27.20 -9.07 -4.48
CA VAL A 10 26.39 -9.95 -5.33
C VAL A 10 26.92 -11.39 -5.33
N VAL A 11 28.24 -11.59 -5.32
CA VAL A 11 28.84 -12.93 -5.17
C VAL A 11 28.48 -13.55 -3.81
N LEU A 12 28.54 -12.78 -2.73
CA LEU A 12 28.11 -13.23 -1.41
C LEU A 12 26.61 -13.58 -1.40
N LEU A 13 25.79 -12.76 -2.07
CA LEU A 13 24.36 -12.99 -2.19
C LEU A 13 24.07 -14.29 -2.94
N ASN A 14 24.82 -14.60 -4.01
CA ASN A 14 24.72 -15.88 -4.71
C ASN A 14 24.95 -17.06 -3.76
N ALA A 15 26.01 -17.01 -2.95
CA ALA A 15 26.31 -18.04 -1.96
C ALA A 15 25.18 -18.21 -0.93
N VAL A 16 24.55 -17.12 -0.49
CA VAL A 16 23.39 -17.17 0.42
C VAL A 16 22.18 -17.84 -0.24
N VAL A 17 21.86 -17.51 -1.49
CA VAL A 17 20.64 -18.04 -2.15
C VAL A 17 20.79 -19.45 -2.73
N THR A 18 22.01 -19.95 -2.89
CA THR A 18 22.29 -21.28 -3.48
C THR A 18 22.94 -22.27 -2.50
N GLY A 19 23.53 -21.79 -1.41
CA GLY A 19 24.33 -22.62 -0.51
C GLY A 19 25.54 -23.22 -1.22
N ALA A 20 25.78 -24.52 -1.01
CA ALA A 20 26.95 -25.23 -1.54
C ALA A 20 26.95 -25.43 -3.07
N GLN A 21 25.84 -25.13 -3.75
CA GLN A 21 25.71 -25.24 -5.20
C GLN A 21 26.06 -23.92 -5.94
N GLY A 22 26.35 -22.86 -5.18
CA GLY A 22 26.77 -21.57 -5.72
C GLY A 22 28.16 -21.58 -6.31
N GLY A 23 28.53 -20.47 -6.94
CA GLY A 23 29.87 -20.30 -7.46
C GLY A 23 29.93 -19.33 -8.62
N VAL A 24 31.00 -18.54 -8.68
CA VAL A 24 31.27 -17.68 -9.83
C VAL A 24 31.74 -18.56 -10.98
N ARG A 25 31.07 -18.42 -12.13
CA ARG A 25 31.51 -19.03 -13.39
C ARG A 25 32.40 -18.04 -14.14
N ASP A 26 31.98 -16.78 -14.20
CA ASP A 26 32.70 -15.70 -14.86
C ASP A 26 32.47 -14.40 -14.09
N LEU A 27 33.52 -13.91 -13.44
CA LEU A 27 33.44 -12.69 -12.62
C LEU A 27 33.23 -11.43 -13.48
N GLY A 28 33.74 -11.40 -14.71
CA GLY A 28 33.58 -10.27 -15.62
C GLY A 28 32.13 -10.09 -16.05
N LEU A 29 31.41 -11.20 -16.26
CA LEU A 29 29.97 -11.15 -16.54
C LEU A 29 29.15 -10.65 -15.34
N VAL A 30 29.52 -11.04 -14.12
CA VAL A 30 28.88 -10.52 -12.90
C VAL A 30 29.17 -9.03 -12.75
N ASP A 31 30.42 -8.61 -12.94
CA ASP A 31 30.83 -7.21 -12.82
C ASP A 31 30.12 -6.32 -13.85
N ALA A 32 30.05 -6.76 -15.11
CA ALA A 32 29.30 -6.07 -16.16
C ALA A 32 27.80 -5.97 -15.85
N ALA A 33 27.20 -7.04 -15.31
CA ALA A 33 25.79 -7.03 -14.91
C ALA A 33 25.52 -6.04 -13.77
N VAL A 34 26.42 -5.94 -12.79
CA VAL A 34 26.33 -4.97 -11.68
C VAL A 34 26.54 -3.54 -12.16
N GLY A 35 27.53 -3.32 -13.04
CA GLY A 35 27.82 -2.02 -13.64
C GLY A 35 26.71 -1.50 -14.54
N ARG A 36 25.87 -2.37 -15.11
CA ARG A 36 24.76 -1.98 -15.99
C ARG A 36 23.77 -1.02 -15.33
N ALA A 37 23.47 -1.18 -14.05
CA ALA A 37 22.57 -0.28 -13.33
C ALA A 37 23.12 1.16 -13.21
N GLN A 38 24.42 1.36 -13.46
CA GLN A 38 25.12 2.63 -13.42
C GLN A 38 25.40 3.20 -14.82
N SER A 39 24.91 2.55 -15.89
CA SER A 39 25.26 2.97 -17.25
C SER A 39 24.62 4.33 -17.60
N GLY A 40 25.34 5.11 -18.39
CA GLY A 40 24.92 6.42 -18.88
C GLY A 40 25.85 6.91 -19.99
N PHE A 41 25.49 8.03 -20.61
CA PHE A 41 26.32 8.72 -21.59
C PHE A 41 26.41 10.20 -21.23
N GLY A 42 27.64 10.68 -20.99
CA GLY A 42 27.85 12.02 -20.42
C GLY A 42 27.15 12.15 -19.07
N ASP A 43 26.35 13.20 -18.92
CA ASP A 43 25.58 13.48 -17.69
C ASP A 43 24.17 12.85 -17.71
N VAL A 44 23.86 12.01 -18.71
CA VAL A 44 22.53 11.38 -18.86
C VAL A 44 22.60 9.92 -18.44
N GLU A 45 21.93 9.59 -17.33
CA GLU A 45 21.75 8.20 -16.89
C GLU A 45 20.82 7.43 -17.84
N THR A 46 21.17 6.19 -18.19
CA THR A 46 20.29 5.31 -18.96
C THR A 46 19.05 4.88 -18.16
N PHE A 47 19.21 4.76 -16.84
CA PHE A 47 18.18 4.29 -15.91
C PHE A 47 17.94 5.37 -14.83
N PRO A 48 17.04 6.33 -15.06
CA PRO A 48 16.93 7.52 -14.22
C PRO A 48 16.31 7.24 -12.83
N THR A 49 15.41 6.26 -12.73
CA THR A 49 14.71 5.91 -11.48
C THR A 49 15.41 4.77 -10.73
N LEU A 50 15.14 4.61 -9.44
CA LEU A 50 15.63 3.44 -8.68
C LEU A 50 15.03 2.13 -9.22
N LEU A 51 13.78 2.14 -9.67
CA LEU A 51 13.11 0.96 -10.21
C LEU A 51 13.69 0.55 -11.57
N SER A 52 13.99 1.50 -12.46
CA SER A 52 14.69 1.22 -13.72
C SER A 52 16.10 0.67 -13.49
N LYS A 53 16.84 1.19 -12.50
CA LYS A 53 18.16 0.66 -12.09
C LYS A 53 18.04 -0.78 -11.55
N ALA A 54 17.02 -1.06 -10.75
CA ALA A 54 16.75 -2.40 -10.22
C ALA A 54 16.38 -3.39 -11.35
N ALA A 55 15.53 -2.97 -12.30
CA ALA A 55 15.20 -3.76 -13.49
C ALA A 55 16.43 -4.06 -14.35
N ALA A 56 17.31 -3.07 -14.53
CA ALA A 56 18.55 -3.22 -15.28
C ALA A 56 19.52 -4.24 -14.64
N LEU A 57 19.66 -4.17 -13.31
CA LEU A 57 20.44 -5.11 -12.50
C LEU A 57 19.86 -6.54 -12.57
N LEU A 58 18.54 -6.66 -12.40
CA LEU A 58 17.84 -7.95 -12.47
C LEU A 58 18.02 -8.61 -13.83
N HIS A 59 17.82 -7.86 -14.90
CA HIS A 59 18.05 -8.35 -16.25
C HIS A 59 19.52 -8.75 -16.45
N GLY A 60 20.47 -7.89 -16.08
CA GLY A 60 21.90 -8.16 -16.23
C GLY A 60 22.31 -9.48 -15.59
N LEU A 61 21.96 -9.70 -14.33
CA LEU A 61 22.34 -10.92 -13.60
C LEU A 61 21.59 -12.17 -14.08
N SER A 62 20.33 -12.05 -14.49
CA SER A 62 19.52 -13.20 -14.90
C SER A 62 19.82 -13.68 -16.33
N SER A 63 20.31 -12.79 -17.21
CA SER A 63 20.60 -13.07 -18.62
C SER A 63 22.04 -13.51 -18.90
N THR A 64 23.03 -13.03 -18.12
CA THR A 64 24.47 -13.19 -18.46
C THR A 64 25.10 -14.49 -17.96
N GLN A 65 24.39 -15.30 -17.18
CA GLN A 65 24.89 -16.59 -16.65
C GLN A 65 26.27 -16.45 -15.95
N GLY A 66 26.52 -15.40 -15.18
CA GLY A 66 27.81 -15.17 -14.49
C GLY A 66 28.13 -16.18 -13.38
N PHE A 67 27.11 -16.88 -12.87
CA PHE A 67 27.23 -17.91 -11.83
C PHE A 67 27.04 -19.33 -12.39
N GLN A 68 27.58 -20.32 -11.69
CA GLN A 68 27.41 -21.75 -11.99
C GLN A 68 25.95 -22.20 -11.77
N ASP A 69 25.34 -21.73 -10.69
CA ASP A 69 23.91 -21.88 -10.41
C ASP A 69 23.35 -20.59 -9.79
N GLY A 70 22.03 -20.45 -9.82
CA GLY A 70 21.33 -19.43 -9.06
C GLY A 70 21.20 -18.08 -9.74
N ASN A 71 21.66 -17.89 -10.99
CA ASN A 71 21.62 -16.60 -11.71
C ASN A 71 20.29 -15.84 -11.54
N LYS A 72 19.15 -16.50 -11.77
CA LYS A 72 17.81 -15.90 -11.60
C LYS A 72 17.46 -15.58 -10.15
N ARG A 73 17.77 -16.48 -9.21
CA ARG A 73 17.55 -16.30 -7.76
C ARG A 73 18.40 -15.15 -7.22
N THR A 74 19.66 -15.08 -7.64
CA THR A 74 20.60 -14.00 -7.31
C THR A 74 20.15 -12.68 -7.92
N ALA A 75 19.66 -12.67 -9.16
CA ALA A 75 19.12 -11.47 -9.81
C ALA A 75 17.92 -10.88 -9.06
N TRP A 76 16.98 -11.74 -8.66
CA TRP A 76 15.83 -11.34 -7.84
C TRP A 76 16.28 -10.73 -6.51
N ALA A 77 17.09 -11.47 -5.75
CA ALA A 77 17.57 -11.01 -4.46
C ALA A 77 18.40 -9.72 -4.58
N ALA A 78 19.23 -9.58 -5.63
CA ALA A 78 20.04 -8.38 -5.82
C ALA A 78 19.18 -7.15 -6.11
N ALA A 79 18.10 -7.30 -6.88
CA ALA A 79 17.14 -6.22 -7.11
C ALA A 79 16.43 -5.82 -5.82
N GLU A 80 15.95 -6.78 -5.03
CA GLU A 80 15.32 -6.51 -3.72
C GLU A 80 16.26 -5.78 -2.76
N VAL A 81 17.50 -6.26 -2.61
CA VAL A 81 18.50 -5.64 -1.74
C VAL A 81 18.88 -4.26 -2.26
N PHE A 82 19.00 -4.06 -3.57
CA PHE A 82 19.27 -2.74 -4.14
C PHE A 82 18.16 -1.73 -3.80
N LEU A 83 16.89 -2.13 -3.96
CA LEU A 83 15.74 -1.30 -3.61
C LEU A 83 15.75 -0.96 -2.10
N GLU A 84 15.99 -1.95 -1.24
CA GLU A 84 16.11 -1.76 0.20
C GLU A 84 17.25 -0.82 0.60
N LEU A 85 18.43 -0.97 -0.01
CA LEU A 85 19.59 -0.12 0.25
C LEU A 85 19.33 1.37 -0.07
N ASN A 86 18.40 1.64 -0.98
CA ASN A 86 18.01 2.97 -1.40
C ASN A 86 16.68 3.45 -0.78
N SER A 87 16.22 2.79 0.29
CA SER A 87 14.99 3.13 1.00
C SER A 87 13.73 3.07 0.14
N VAL A 88 13.74 2.31 -0.96
CA VAL A 88 12.49 1.98 -1.67
C VAL A 88 11.72 0.98 -0.81
N PRO A 89 10.39 1.11 -0.71
CA PRO A 89 9.61 0.13 0.04
C PRO A 89 9.75 -1.29 -0.52
N MET A 90 9.53 -2.29 0.32
CA MET A 90 9.70 -3.69 -0.08
C MET A 90 8.75 -4.07 -1.20
N LEU A 91 9.16 -5.03 -2.01
CA LEU A 91 8.20 -5.73 -2.84
C LEU A 91 7.18 -6.47 -1.95
N GLU A 92 5.94 -6.55 -2.43
CA GLU A 92 4.87 -7.25 -1.74
C GLU A 92 5.16 -8.75 -1.64
N ASP A 93 4.23 -9.50 -1.06
CA ASP A 93 4.36 -10.95 -0.91
C ASP A 93 4.07 -11.68 -2.21
N ILE A 94 4.99 -11.54 -3.15
CA ILE A 94 4.92 -12.12 -4.48
C ILE A 94 5.15 -13.62 -4.34
N ALA A 95 4.14 -14.39 -4.73
CA ALA A 95 4.22 -15.85 -4.72
C ALA A 95 5.46 -16.30 -5.53
N PRO A 96 6.23 -17.30 -5.06
CA PRO A 96 7.48 -17.72 -5.73
C PRO A 96 7.31 -18.02 -7.22
N VAL A 97 6.18 -18.63 -7.62
CA VAL A 97 5.86 -18.92 -9.03
C VAL A 97 5.69 -17.65 -9.88
N VAL A 98 5.16 -16.58 -9.29
CA VAL A 98 4.97 -15.29 -9.97
C VAL A 98 6.30 -14.58 -10.12
N ALA A 99 7.11 -14.54 -9.06
CA ALA A 99 8.46 -13.98 -9.10
C ALA A 99 9.34 -14.73 -10.12
N GLU A 100 9.29 -16.06 -10.12
CA GLU A 100 10.01 -16.88 -11.10
C GLU A 100 9.59 -16.59 -12.54
N ALA A 101 8.28 -16.55 -12.80
CA ALA A 101 7.75 -16.24 -14.13
C ALA A 101 8.19 -14.84 -14.61
N PHE A 102 8.14 -13.84 -13.72
CA PHE A 102 8.62 -12.49 -14.00
C PHE A 102 10.11 -12.46 -14.33
N VAL A 103 10.95 -13.04 -13.48
CA VAL A 103 12.42 -13.07 -13.70
C VAL A 103 12.75 -13.83 -14.98
N LEU A 104 12.05 -14.92 -15.27
CA LEU A 104 12.22 -15.66 -16.51
C LEU A 104 11.86 -14.81 -17.73
N ALA A 105 10.75 -14.08 -17.68
CA ALA A 105 10.33 -13.21 -18.78
C ALA A 105 11.35 -12.10 -19.05
N VAL A 106 11.88 -11.47 -17.99
CA VAL A 106 12.95 -10.47 -18.10
C VAL A 106 14.24 -11.09 -18.66
N ALA A 107 14.67 -12.24 -18.13
CA ALA A 107 15.89 -12.92 -18.55
C ALA A 107 15.87 -13.41 -20.01
N LYS A 108 14.67 -13.54 -20.59
CA LYS A 108 14.43 -14.00 -21.96
C LYS A 108 14.02 -12.87 -22.90
N ASP A 109 14.12 -11.62 -22.46
CA ASP A 109 13.69 -10.44 -23.22
C ASP A 109 12.22 -10.49 -23.66
N LEU A 110 11.39 -11.30 -23.00
CA LEU A 110 9.93 -11.34 -23.22
C LEU A 110 9.23 -10.16 -22.55
N LEU A 111 9.87 -9.57 -21.54
CA LEU A 111 9.44 -8.35 -20.88
C LEU A 111 10.54 -7.30 -20.99
N SER A 112 10.24 -6.15 -21.59
CA SER A 112 11.21 -5.06 -21.74
C SER A 112 11.55 -4.40 -20.40
N LEU A 113 12.69 -3.73 -20.30
CA LEU A 113 13.10 -3.05 -19.06
C LEU A 113 12.08 -2.02 -18.55
N PRO A 114 11.46 -1.17 -19.39
CA PRO A 114 10.40 -0.26 -18.92
C PRO A 114 9.18 -1.01 -18.35
N ARG A 115 8.84 -2.17 -18.93
CA ARG A 115 7.75 -3.00 -18.41
C ARG A 115 8.13 -3.72 -17.12
N ALA A 116 9.39 -4.10 -16.98
CA ALA A 116 9.91 -4.65 -15.73
C ALA A 116 9.93 -3.58 -14.62
N GLU A 117 10.24 -2.33 -14.94
CA GLU A 117 10.11 -1.19 -14.04
C GLU A 117 8.66 -0.98 -13.60
N GLU A 118 7.70 -0.87 -14.53
CA GLU A 118 6.26 -0.78 -14.22
C GLU A 118 5.81 -1.93 -13.31
N TRP A 119 6.25 -3.15 -13.63
CA TRP A 119 5.88 -4.31 -12.83
C TRP A 119 6.44 -4.21 -11.41
N LEU A 120 7.70 -3.82 -11.24
CA LEU A 120 8.28 -3.60 -9.91
C LEU A 120 7.51 -2.50 -9.16
N GLU A 121 7.20 -1.39 -9.82
CA GLU A 121 6.42 -0.29 -9.23
C GLU A 121 5.07 -0.76 -8.66
N LEU A 122 4.33 -1.56 -9.44
CA LEU A 122 3.04 -2.10 -9.02
C LEU A 122 3.12 -3.04 -7.82
N HIS A 123 4.29 -3.64 -7.58
CA HIS A 123 4.51 -4.59 -6.50
C HIS A 123 5.30 -3.97 -5.34
N VAL A 124 5.66 -2.68 -5.37
CA VAL A 124 6.23 -1.99 -4.20
C VAL A 124 5.10 -1.77 -3.17
N GLU A 125 5.29 -2.27 -1.95
CA GLU A 125 4.38 -2.01 -0.84
C GLU A 125 4.36 -0.50 -0.55
N PRO A 126 3.22 0.18 -0.47
CA PRO A 126 3.21 1.60 -0.13
C PRO A 126 3.82 1.84 1.26
N GLU A 127 4.60 2.92 1.41
CA GLU A 127 5.06 3.37 2.73
C GLU A 127 3.85 3.58 3.66
N GLY A 128 3.86 2.94 4.83
CA GLY A 128 2.75 2.99 5.80
C GLY A 128 1.82 1.78 5.79
N GLY A 129 2.08 0.79 4.92
CA GLY A 129 1.29 -0.43 4.81
C GLY A 129 0.16 -0.33 3.79
N ARG A 130 -0.38 -1.47 3.38
CA ARG A 130 -1.46 -1.54 2.39
C ARG A 130 -2.80 -1.42 3.11
N LEU A 131 -3.62 -0.44 2.73
CA LEU A 131 -5.02 -0.44 3.13
C LEU A 131 -5.71 -1.64 2.46
N ASP A 132 -6.27 -2.53 3.26
CA ASP A 132 -7.05 -3.68 2.77
C ASP A 132 -8.44 -3.20 2.36
N TYR A 133 -9.12 -2.52 3.29
CA TYR A 133 -10.37 -1.83 3.05
C TYR A 133 -10.53 -0.64 4.00
N ALA A 134 -11.34 0.32 3.55
CA ALA A 134 -11.87 1.40 4.37
C ALA A 134 -13.37 1.53 4.12
N HIS A 135 -14.15 1.69 5.19
CA HIS A 135 -15.59 1.88 5.13
C HIS A 135 -16.00 3.05 6.02
N LEU A 136 -16.95 3.84 5.55
CA LEU A 136 -17.77 4.68 6.41
C LEU A 136 -18.91 3.83 6.94
N ILE A 137 -19.25 3.98 8.22
CA ILE A 137 -20.30 3.22 8.90
C ILE A 137 -21.09 4.14 9.83
N TYR A 138 -22.43 4.15 9.74
CA TYR A 138 -23.25 4.95 10.65
C TYR A 138 -23.19 4.40 12.08
N ARG A 139 -23.35 3.07 12.22
CA ARG A 139 -23.28 2.37 13.51
C ARG A 139 -22.47 1.08 13.43
N VAL A 140 -21.56 0.90 14.39
CA VAL A 140 -20.75 -0.32 14.56
C VAL A 140 -21.04 -0.89 15.93
N GLU A 141 -21.42 -2.17 15.99
CA GLU A 141 -21.57 -2.93 17.23
C GLU A 141 -20.40 -3.92 17.39
N TRP A 142 -19.74 -3.86 18.55
CA TRP A 142 -18.61 -4.72 18.87
C TRP A 142 -19.00 -5.72 19.96
N HIS A 143 -18.90 -7.01 19.65
CA HIS A 143 -19.32 -8.08 20.56
C HIS A 143 -18.18 -8.74 21.36
N GLY A 144 -16.93 -8.26 21.25
CA GLY A 144 -15.78 -8.81 21.97
C GLY A 144 -15.21 -10.10 21.37
N GLY A 145 -13.90 -10.32 21.51
CA GLY A 145 -13.19 -11.53 21.05
C GLY A 145 -12.57 -11.43 19.64
N ALA A 146 -12.09 -12.56 19.11
CA ALA A 146 -11.48 -12.69 17.78
C ALA A 146 -12.49 -12.79 16.61
N GLN A 147 -13.78 -12.63 16.91
CA GLN A 147 -14.88 -12.62 15.95
C GLN A 147 -15.10 -11.20 15.40
N PRO A 148 -15.49 -11.04 14.12
CA PRO A 148 -15.60 -9.74 13.48
C PRO A 148 -16.76 -8.92 14.08
N TRP A 149 -16.52 -7.62 14.18
CA TRP A 149 -17.53 -6.59 14.40
C TRP A 149 -18.75 -6.79 13.48
N HIS A 150 -19.93 -6.38 13.95
CA HIS A 150 -21.09 -6.21 13.09
C HIS A 150 -21.24 -4.73 12.78
N GLY A 151 -21.10 -4.36 11.51
CA GLY A 151 -21.45 -3.02 11.03
C GLY A 151 -22.63 -3.16 10.10
N GLN A 152 -23.65 -2.33 10.29
CA GLN A 152 -24.71 -2.20 9.30
C GLN A 152 -24.17 -1.39 8.13
N PHE A 153 -23.76 -2.04 7.03
CA PHE A 153 -23.43 -1.35 5.77
C PHE A 153 -23.66 -2.25 4.55
N VAL A 154 -24.63 -1.93 3.69
CA VAL A 154 -24.57 -1.95 2.21
C VAL A 154 -25.76 -1.11 1.68
N GLY A 155 -25.49 0.12 1.23
CA GLY A 155 -26.35 0.90 0.33
C GLY A 155 -27.67 1.47 0.88
N LEU A 156 -27.64 2.56 1.65
CA LEU A 156 -28.61 3.68 1.56
C LEU A 156 -28.36 4.77 2.63
N SER A 157 -28.89 5.95 2.31
CA SER A 157 -28.99 7.19 3.04
C SER A 157 -29.53 7.02 4.48
N GLY A 158 -28.91 7.67 5.45
CA GLY A 158 -29.55 7.90 6.74
C GLY A 158 -30.60 8.99 6.59
N ILE A 159 -31.84 8.72 7.01
CA ILE A 159 -32.89 9.74 7.11
C ILE A 159 -32.97 10.14 8.58
N ASN A 160 -32.37 11.27 8.91
CA ASN A 160 -32.56 11.91 10.21
C ASN A 160 -33.43 13.16 10.01
N GLN A 161 -34.44 13.35 10.87
CA GLN A 161 -35.08 14.65 10.99
C GLN A 161 -34.09 15.58 11.69
N ALA A 162 -33.33 16.33 10.91
CA ALA A 162 -32.51 17.41 11.41
C ALA A 162 -32.82 18.67 10.61
N GLU A 163 -33.18 19.75 11.31
CA GLU A 163 -33.04 21.08 10.75
C GLU A 163 -31.55 21.39 10.72
N LEU A 164 -31.03 21.90 9.60
CA LEU A 164 -29.65 22.31 9.53
C LEU A 164 -29.39 23.46 10.52
N PRO A 165 -28.28 23.44 11.27
CA PRO A 165 -27.18 22.46 11.21
C PRO A 165 -27.48 21.13 11.90
N ALA A 166 -27.10 20.04 11.25
CA ALA A 166 -27.23 18.68 11.78
C ALA A 166 -25.90 18.21 12.38
N THR A 167 -25.94 17.64 13.58
CA THR A 167 -24.80 16.96 14.18
C THR A 167 -24.98 15.45 14.05
N GLU A 168 -24.03 14.79 13.41
CA GLU A 168 -24.09 13.35 13.12
C GLU A 168 -22.81 12.64 13.56
N VAL A 169 -22.95 11.37 13.94
CA VAL A 169 -21.80 10.52 14.29
C VAL A 169 -21.62 9.45 13.22
N LEU A 170 -20.44 9.44 12.60
CA LEU A 170 -20.02 8.42 11.65
C LEU A 170 -18.83 7.64 12.20
N ASN A 171 -18.60 6.45 11.69
CA ASN A 171 -17.45 5.62 12.01
C ASN A 171 -16.64 5.38 10.73
N VAL A 172 -15.35 5.66 10.79
CA VAL A 172 -14.39 5.19 9.78
C VAL A 172 -13.81 3.88 10.28
N VAL A 173 -14.06 2.80 9.56
CA VAL A 173 -13.47 1.49 9.82
C VAL A 173 -12.39 1.22 8.78
N LEU A 174 -11.16 1.05 9.25
CA LEU A 174 -9.98 0.78 8.43
C LEU A 174 -9.46 -0.61 8.76
N ARG A 175 -9.06 -1.38 7.76
CA ARG A 175 -8.19 -2.54 7.95
C ARG A 175 -6.88 -2.32 7.22
N LEU A 176 -5.80 -2.33 7.99
CA LEU A 176 -4.45 -2.12 7.47
C LEU A 176 -3.72 -3.46 7.43
N LEU A 177 -3.37 -3.92 6.22
CA LEU A 177 -2.42 -5.02 6.00
C LEU A 177 -1.02 -4.48 6.25
N ARG A 178 -0.28 -5.14 7.13
CA ARG A 178 1.00 -4.63 7.60
C ARG A 178 2.17 -5.46 7.08
N SER A 179 3.20 -4.74 6.65
CA SER A 179 4.51 -5.29 6.33
C SER A 179 5.25 -5.67 7.63
N PRO A 180 6.13 -6.69 7.65
CA PRO A 180 7.01 -6.99 8.78
C PRO A 180 7.83 -5.81 9.28
N ARG A 181 8.13 -4.84 8.41
CA ARG A 181 8.87 -3.61 8.76
C ARG A 181 8.08 -2.63 9.63
N ASP A 182 6.75 -2.74 9.66
CA ASP A 182 5.92 -1.86 10.49
C ASP A 182 5.75 -2.36 11.92
N VAL A 183 6.15 -3.61 12.22
CA VAL A 183 6.11 -4.18 13.58
C VAL A 183 6.86 -3.28 14.57
N GLY A 184 6.15 -2.84 15.62
CA GLY A 184 6.70 -1.96 16.65
C GLY A 184 6.98 -0.51 16.20
N ARG A 185 6.71 -0.15 14.94
CA ARG A 185 6.85 1.23 14.46
C ARG A 185 5.50 1.95 14.54
N SER A 186 5.46 3.04 15.32
CA SER A 186 4.29 3.92 15.35
C SER A 186 4.11 4.59 13.99
N ARG A 187 2.87 4.64 13.50
CA ARG A 187 2.48 5.37 12.30
C ARG A 187 1.30 6.27 12.64
N THR A 188 1.40 7.53 12.26
CA THR A 188 0.30 8.49 12.39
C THR A 188 -0.72 8.26 11.29
N ILE A 189 -1.98 8.13 11.69
CA ILE A 189 -3.15 8.15 10.83
C ILE A 189 -3.82 9.51 10.99
N GLU A 190 -4.14 10.13 9.86
CA GLU A 190 -4.88 11.39 9.81
C GLU A 190 -6.19 11.16 9.04
N ILE A 191 -7.30 11.65 9.59
CA ILE A 191 -8.61 11.60 8.95
C ILE A 191 -9.17 13.02 8.88
N ASP A 192 -9.49 13.47 7.68
CA ASP A 192 -10.04 14.81 7.43
C ASP A 192 -11.17 14.78 6.39
N LEU A 193 -11.84 15.92 6.21
CA LEU A 193 -12.88 16.11 5.21
C LEU A 193 -12.38 16.96 4.04
N LEU A 194 -12.68 16.52 2.83
CA LEU A 194 -12.56 17.29 1.59
C LEU A 194 -13.95 17.72 1.12
N SER A 195 -14.09 18.98 0.68
CA SER A 195 -15.30 19.49 0.03
C SER A 195 -15.03 19.74 -1.46
N ASP A 196 -16.05 19.57 -2.30
CA ASP A 196 -16.01 19.95 -3.72
C ASP A 196 -15.98 21.48 -3.93
N GLY A 197 -16.50 22.24 -2.97
CA GLY A 197 -16.70 23.68 -3.08
C GLY A 197 -15.80 24.51 -2.17
N PRO A 198 -15.72 25.83 -2.40
CA PRO A 198 -14.95 26.76 -1.55
C PRO A 198 -15.55 26.90 -0.14
N VAL A 199 -16.84 26.56 0.02
CA VAL A 199 -17.52 26.50 1.31
C VAL A 199 -17.70 25.02 1.67
N PRO A 200 -17.19 24.56 2.83
CA PRO A 200 -17.40 23.18 3.28
C PRO A 200 -18.86 22.96 3.67
N THR A 201 -19.45 21.85 3.21
CA THR A 201 -20.83 21.46 3.56
C THR A 201 -20.93 20.80 4.93
N ALA A 202 -19.80 20.27 5.41
CA ALA A 202 -19.63 19.75 6.76
C ALA A 202 -18.19 19.89 7.25
N ALA A 203 -17.99 19.84 8.57
CA ALA A 203 -16.67 19.68 9.17
C ALA A 203 -16.69 18.65 10.31
N ILE A 204 -15.51 18.10 10.61
CA ILE A 204 -15.31 17.28 11.79
C ILE A 204 -15.28 18.22 13.00
N ARG A 205 -16.11 17.92 14.01
CA ARG A 205 -16.21 18.64 15.29
C ARG A 205 -15.04 18.28 16.23
N ASP A 206 -13.82 18.35 15.71
CA ASP A 206 -12.57 18.17 16.45
C ASP A 206 -11.65 19.38 16.19
N GLU A 207 -10.74 19.69 17.11
CA GLU A 207 -9.87 20.85 16.98
C GLU A 207 -9.01 20.76 15.69
N GLY A 208 -9.23 21.69 14.77
CA GLY A 208 -8.52 21.75 13.49
C GLY A 208 -9.07 20.86 12.38
N GLY A 209 -10.21 20.18 12.58
CA GLY A 209 -10.93 19.44 11.54
C GLY A 209 -10.19 18.20 11.01
N VAL A 210 -9.17 17.73 11.73
CA VAL A 210 -8.36 16.56 11.37
C VAL A 210 -8.14 15.71 12.61
N ILE A 211 -8.68 14.49 12.61
CA ILE A 211 -8.41 13.53 13.68
C ILE A 211 -7.05 12.88 13.42
N ARG A 212 -6.21 12.85 14.47
CA ARG A 212 -4.88 12.23 14.42
C ARG A 212 -4.70 11.21 15.53
N PHE A 213 -4.21 10.04 15.18
CA PHE A 213 -3.84 9.02 16.16
C PHE A 213 -2.73 8.12 15.63
N ASP A 214 -1.95 7.60 16.55
CA ASP A 214 -0.80 6.77 16.27
C ASP A 214 -1.15 5.29 16.46
N ILE A 215 -0.72 4.43 15.53
CA ILE A 215 -0.83 2.99 15.69
C ILE A 215 0.50 2.28 15.44
N ALA A 216 1.02 1.69 16.51
CA ALA A 216 2.09 0.70 16.45
C ALA A 216 1.49 -0.71 16.44
N PRO A 217 1.77 -1.55 15.42
CA PRO A 217 1.29 -2.90 15.41
C PRO A 217 2.13 -3.82 16.29
N PRO A 218 1.48 -4.73 17.04
CA PRO A 218 2.20 -5.68 17.84
C PRO A 218 2.90 -6.71 16.94
N ALA A 219 4.10 -7.13 17.36
CA ALA A 219 4.72 -8.33 16.81
C ALA A 219 3.84 -9.53 17.14
N THR A 220 3.61 -10.44 16.20
CA THR A 220 2.81 -11.64 16.48
C THR A 220 3.53 -12.90 16.04
N GLY A 221 3.81 -13.80 16.98
CA GLY A 221 4.40 -15.11 16.70
C GLY A 221 3.40 -16.16 16.20
N HIS A 222 2.21 -15.74 15.73
CA HIS A 222 1.13 -16.67 15.40
C HIS A 222 1.30 -17.24 13.98
N PRO A 223 1.25 -18.58 13.79
CA PRO A 223 1.60 -19.24 12.53
C PRO A 223 0.66 -18.92 11.36
N TYR A 224 -0.54 -18.40 11.63
CA TYR A 224 -1.52 -18.03 10.61
C TYR A 224 -1.47 -16.54 10.22
N HIS A 225 -0.63 -15.74 10.87
CA HIS A 225 -0.45 -14.33 10.49
C HIS A 225 0.54 -14.27 9.33
N ARG A 226 0.09 -13.81 8.16
CA ARG A 226 0.93 -13.65 6.97
C ARG A 226 2.14 -12.78 7.33
N ARG A 227 3.35 -13.29 7.10
CA ARG A 227 4.64 -12.68 7.47
C ARG A 227 4.83 -12.36 8.99
N GLY A 228 4.08 -13.01 9.88
CA GLY A 228 4.21 -12.81 11.34
C GLY A 228 3.61 -11.50 11.87
N VAL A 229 2.72 -10.85 11.09
CA VAL A 229 2.09 -9.58 11.48
C VAL A 229 0.57 -9.69 11.48
N GLN A 230 -0.07 -9.25 12.57
CA GLN A 230 -1.53 -9.16 12.65
C GLN A 230 -2.02 -7.91 11.91
N ALA A 231 -3.00 -8.08 11.03
CA ALA A 231 -3.72 -6.96 10.44
C ALA A 231 -4.43 -6.18 11.56
N ILE A 232 -4.34 -4.86 11.51
CA ILE A 232 -5.01 -4.01 12.50
C ILE A 232 -6.29 -3.46 11.91
N THR A 233 -7.38 -3.69 12.62
CA THR A 233 -8.65 -3.01 12.38
C THR A 233 -8.74 -1.82 13.31
N VAL A 234 -9.06 -0.66 12.74
CA VAL A 234 -9.23 0.60 13.44
C VAL A 234 -10.69 1.01 13.27
N ARG A 235 -11.33 1.40 14.37
CA ARG A 235 -12.62 2.09 14.37
C ARG A 235 -12.37 3.49 14.91
N GLN A 236 -12.54 4.51 14.07
CA GLN A 236 -12.48 5.91 14.49
C GLN A 236 -13.86 6.53 14.36
N GLU A 237 -14.36 7.09 15.44
CA GLU A 237 -15.62 7.85 15.45
C GLU A 237 -15.36 9.29 14.98
N LEU A 238 -16.22 9.80 14.11
CA LEU A 238 -16.23 11.16 13.58
C LEU A 238 -17.54 11.82 13.97
N THR A 239 -17.48 12.88 14.78
CA THR A 239 -18.63 13.77 14.98
C THR A 239 -18.57 14.85 13.91
N LEU A 240 -19.63 14.98 13.12
CA LEU A 240 -19.71 15.92 12.01
C LEU A 240 -20.76 16.98 12.29
N ASP A 241 -20.43 18.24 11.98
CA ASP A 241 -21.40 19.32 11.85
C ASP A 241 -21.64 19.59 10.37
N ALA A 242 -22.87 19.35 9.92
CA ALA A 242 -23.32 19.58 8.56
C ALA A 242 -24.20 20.84 8.50
N TRP A 243 -23.90 21.73 7.55
CA TRP A 243 -24.59 23.03 7.42
C TRP A 243 -25.34 23.19 6.11
N ASP A 244 -25.03 22.39 5.09
CA ASP A 244 -25.64 22.49 3.77
C ASP A 244 -25.63 21.13 3.05
N GLU A 245 -26.43 21.03 2.01
CA GLU A 245 -26.36 19.91 1.07
C GLU A 245 -25.09 19.94 0.24
N GLY A 246 -24.61 18.76 -0.13
CA GLY A 246 -23.57 18.61 -1.12
C GLY A 246 -22.71 17.39 -0.89
N ARG A 247 -21.61 17.35 -1.65
CA ARG A 247 -20.70 16.23 -1.67
C ARG A 247 -19.38 16.60 -1.01
N SER A 248 -18.96 15.73 -0.11
CA SER A 248 -17.69 15.77 0.59
C SER A 248 -17.05 14.38 0.54
N TRP A 249 -15.81 14.28 1.01
CA TRP A 249 -15.12 13.00 1.18
C TRP A 249 -14.40 12.95 2.49
N VAL A 250 -14.53 11.81 3.16
CA VAL A 250 -13.62 11.45 4.26
C VAL A 250 -12.34 10.93 3.64
N ARG A 251 -11.25 11.69 3.81
CA ARG A 251 -9.92 11.30 3.35
C ARG A 251 -9.14 10.71 4.52
N VAL A 252 -8.45 9.61 4.25
CA VAL A 252 -7.61 8.89 5.20
C VAL A 252 -6.18 8.94 4.70
N ARG A 253 -5.28 9.45 5.55
CA ARG A 253 -3.84 9.49 5.29
C ARG A 253 -3.09 8.65 6.32
N VAL A 254 -2.08 7.92 5.86
CA VAL A 254 -1.16 7.16 6.72
C VAL A 254 0.24 7.66 6.44
N ALA A 255 0.94 8.11 7.48
CA ALA A 255 2.25 8.76 7.34
C ALA A 255 2.26 9.89 6.29
N GLY A 256 1.17 10.67 6.22
CA GLY A 256 1.01 11.79 5.28
C GLY A 256 0.53 11.42 3.87
N ARG A 257 0.56 10.14 3.48
CA ARG A 257 0.08 9.68 2.15
C ARG A 257 -1.41 9.36 2.19
N GLU A 258 -2.18 9.83 1.21
CA GLU A 258 -3.58 9.43 1.02
C GLU A 258 -3.68 7.95 0.65
N VAL A 259 -4.39 7.19 1.48
CA VAL A 259 -4.61 5.74 1.29
C VAL A 259 -6.07 5.40 1.04
N ALA A 260 -7.00 6.28 1.43
CA ALA A 260 -8.43 6.11 1.17
C ALA A 260 -9.13 7.45 1.00
N ARG A 261 -10.18 7.45 0.17
CA ARG A 261 -11.12 8.56 0.01
C ARG A 261 -12.53 8.00 -0.09
N LEU A 262 -13.36 8.29 0.91
CA LEU A 262 -14.69 7.71 1.10
C LEU A 262 -15.74 8.78 0.84
N PRO A 263 -16.72 8.56 -0.05
CA PRO A 263 -17.72 9.57 -0.38
C PRO A 263 -18.68 9.82 0.80
N LEU A 264 -18.96 11.09 1.06
CA LEU A 264 -19.96 11.57 2.01
C LEU A 264 -20.91 12.51 1.25
N VAL A 265 -22.19 12.17 1.17
CA VAL A 265 -23.20 12.98 0.49
C VAL A 265 -24.24 13.39 1.52
N ILE A 266 -24.49 14.69 1.61
CA ILE A 266 -25.50 15.30 2.48
C ILE A 266 -26.58 15.86 1.57
N THR A 267 -27.82 15.43 1.75
CA THR A 267 -28.96 15.87 0.95
C THR A 267 -30.17 15.97 1.88
N SER A 268 -30.98 17.02 1.76
CA SER A 268 -32.30 17.01 2.38
C SER A 268 -33.21 16.07 1.59
N MET A 269 -34.08 15.36 2.32
CA MET A 269 -35.17 14.62 1.70
C MET A 269 -36.46 15.40 1.94
N PRO A 270 -37.29 15.64 0.91
CA PRO A 270 -38.60 16.24 1.14
C PRO A 270 -39.39 15.36 2.09
N MET A 271 -40.06 16.00 3.05
CA MET A 271 -40.94 15.32 4.00
C MET A 271 -42.06 14.62 3.20
N VAL A 272 -42.03 13.30 3.10
CA VAL A 272 -43.13 12.54 2.50
C VAL A 272 -44.31 12.69 3.45
N ALA A 273 -45.38 13.35 2.98
CA ALA A 273 -46.60 13.49 3.78
C ALA A 273 -47.13 12.08 4.16
N PRO A 274 -47.59 11.86 5.40
CA PRO A 274 -47.99 10.54 5.90
C PRO A 274 -48.95 9.78 4.97
N ASP A 275 -49.79 10.50 4.25
CA ASP A 275 -50.88 9.97 3.42
C ASP A 275 -50.42 9.28 2.12
N SER A 276 -49.11 9.21 1.85
CA SER A 276 -48.54 8.57 0.65
C SER A 276 -47.79 7.25 0.91
N ALA A 277 -47.73 6.80 2.16
CA ALA A 277 -47.08 5.53 2.52
C ALA A 277 -47.89 4.27 2.12
N GLU A 278 -49.21 4.38 1.91
CA GLU A 278 -50.06 3.24 1.50
C GLU A 278 -49.90 2.87 0.01
N ALA A 279 -49.31 3.73 -0.83
CA ALA A 279 -49.18 3.47 -2.27
C ALA A 279 -47.90 2.72 -2.69
N LEU A 280 -47.05 2.32 -1.73
CA LEU A 280 -45.75 1.67 -2.00
C LEU A 280 -45.69 0.20 -1.56
N ILE A 281 -46.81 -0.39 -1.12
CA ILE A 281 -46.89 -1.80 -0.65
C ILE A 281 -47.90 -2.63 -1.48
N ASP A 282 -48.45 -2.11 -2.58
CA ASP A 282 -49.25 -2.90 -3.55
C ASP A 282 -48.52 -3.08 -4.89
#